data_AF-R7HU49-F1
#
_entry.id   AF-R7HU49-F1
#
_cell.length_a   1.000
_cell.length_b   1.000
_cell.length_c   1.000
_cell.angle_alpha   90.00
_cell.angle_beta   90.00
_cell.angle_gamma   90.00
#
_symmetry.space_group_name_H-M   'P 1'
#
loop_
_entity.id
_entity.type
_entity.pdbx_description
1 polymer ?
#
loop_
_entity_poly.entity_id
_entity_poly.type
_entity_poly.pdbx_seq_one_letter_code
_entity_poly.pdbx_strand_id
1 'polypeptide(L)'
;MGFLSGAYGKLMAGKLVRDLQHQMTSVQSQLRRVTKEVGDMEKMFTAQERNLKAQMQSQMNYSIFGAMKGSGFGAFDQSNMLGVVNGMSQEQFSQYSMANQYFQQQYAMAQSAWQDMFEMQRESMLQPLKDLEDDLQTQKDNLDSRLKIAQAEYDAKKEEEKAGVKGMTPDYTGQG
;
A
#
# COMPACT_ATOMS: atom_id res chain seq x y z
N MET A 1 23.12 24.23 -45.29
CA MET A 1 23.59 23.22 -44.32
C MET A 1 22.64 23.02 -43.11
N GLY A 2 21.85 24.01 -42.67
CA GLY A 2 21.00 23.90 -41.46
C GLY A 2 19.83 22.90 -41.52
N PHE A 3 19.19 22.73 -42.68
CA PHE A 3 18.02 21.83 -42.82
C PHE A 3 18.33 20.35 -42.52
N LEU A 4 19.41 19.80 -43.11
CA LEU A 4 19.80 18.40 -42.90
C LEU A 4 20.27 18.13 -41.47
N SER A 5 20.94 19.11 -40.84
CA SER A 5 21.32 19.08 -39.41
C SER A 5 20.10 19.09 -38.49
N GLY A 6 19.11 19.93 -38.79
CA GLY A 6 17.84 19.98 -38.05
C GLY A 6 17.00 18.71 -38.18
N ALA A 7 16.90 18.15 -39.39
CA ALA A 7 16.17 16.90 -39.65
C ALA A 7 16.77 15.69 -38.91
N TYR A 8 18.11 15.54 -38.94
CA TYR A 8 18.80 14.50 -38.17
C TYR A 8 18.63 14.70 -36.65
N GLY A 9 18.80 15.93 -36.17
CA GLY A 9 18.62 16.26 -34.75
C GLY A 9 17.20 15.99 -34.25
N LYS A 10 16.18 16.29 -35.05
CA LYS A 10 14.78 15.99 -34.75
C LYS A 10 14.50 14.49 -34.69
N LEU A 11 15.06 13.70 -35.61
CA LEU A 11 14.89 12.24 -35.58
C LEU A 11 15.51 11.61 -34.32
N MET A 12 16.71 12.06 -33.95
CA MET A 12 17.40 11.58 -32.74
C MET A 12 16.68 12.01 -31.46
N ALA A 13 16.27 13.28 -31.36
CA ALA A 13 15.48 13.78 -30.23
C ALA A 13 14.11 13.07 -30.14
N GLY A 14 13.45 12.83 -31.27
CA GLY A 14 12.17 12.13 -31.31
C GLY A 14 12.27 10.63 -30.99
N LYS A 15 13.43 9.99 -31.22
CA LYS A 15 13.70 8.65 -30.72
C LYS A 15 13.88 8.65 -29.21
N LEU A 16 14.68 9.59 -28.68
CA LEU A 16 14.90 9.75 -27.24
C LEU A 16 13.58 9.97 -26.48
N VAL A 17 12.69 10.85 -26.97
CA VAL A 17 11.36 11.06 -26.37
C VAL A 17 10.56 9.76 -26.30
N ARG A 18 10.52 8.98 -27.39
CA ARG A 18 9.79 7.70 -27.42
C ARG A 18 10.39 6.68 -26.46
N ASP A 19 11.70 6.54 -26.44
CA ASP A 19 12.40 5.61 -25.55
C ASP A 19 12.09 5.95 -24.07
N LEU A 20 12.11 7.24 -23.72
CA LEU A 20 11.73 7.72 -22.39
C LEU A 20 10.23 7.51 -22.07
N GLN A 21 9.34 7.69 -23.05
CA GLN A 21 7.90 7.41 -22.89
C GLN A 21 7.62 5.92 -22.65
N HIS A 22 8.35 5.03 -23.33
CA HIS A 22 8.28 3.59 -23.10
C HIS A 22 8.75 3.23 -21.68
N GLN A 23 9.88 3.78 -21.25
CA GLN A 23 10.38 3.61 -19.88
C GLN A 23 9.36 4.11 -18.85
N MET A 24 8.79 5.30 -19.07
CA MET A 24 7.76 5.89 -18.21
C MET A 24 6.54 4.97 -18.08
N THR A 25 6.05 4.43 -19.20
CA THR A 25 4.89 3.53 -19.21
C THR A 25 5.16 2.25 -18.41
N SER A 26 6.36 1.69 -18.55
CA SER A 26 6.79 0.51 -17.79
C SER A 26 6.83 0.80 -16.29
N VAL A 27 7.48 1.89 -15.87
CA VAL A 27 7.59 2.30 -14.46
C VAL A 27 6.20 2.59 -13.88
N GLN A 28 5.34 3.31 -14.59
CA GLN A 28 3.97 3.57 -14.15
C GLN A 28 3.14 2.29 -14.00
N SER A 29 3.30 1.33 -14.90
CA SER A 29 2.62 0.03 -14.78
C SER A 29 3.10 -0.74 -13.56
N GLN A 30 4.41 -0.75 -13.29
CA GLN A 30 4.98 -1.38 -12.10
C GLN A 30 4.48 -0.69 -10.83
N LEU A 31 4.55 0.63 -10.78
CA LEU A 31 4.07 1.43 -9.66
C LEU A 31 2.62 1.10 -9.30
N ARG A 32 1.71 1.12 -10.30
CA ARG A 32 0.30 0.75 -10.06
C ARG A 32 0.10 -0.64 -9.48
N ARG A 33 0.93 -1.62 -9.88
CA ARG A 33 0.85 -2.98 -9.35
C ARG A 33 1.31 -3.02 -7.90
N VAL A 34 2.46 -2.41 -7.60
CA VAL A 34 3.04 -2.37 -6.26
C VAL A 34 2.12 -1.60 -5.30
N THR A 35 1.65 -0.40 -5.67
CA THR A 35 0.67 0.36 -4.87
C THR A 35 -0.59 -0.46 -4.57
N LYS A 36 -1.10 -1.21 -5.54
CA LYS A 36 -2.26 -2.08 -5.34
C LYS A 36 -1.94 -3.22 -4.38
N GLU A 37 -0.79 -3.86 -4.54
CA GLU A 37 -0.33 -4.96 -3.70
C GLU A 37 -0.14 -4.53 -2.24
N VAL A 38 0.49 -3.36 -2.02
CA VAL A 38 0.58 -2.72 -0.70
C VAL A 38 -0.81 -2.51 -0.11
N GLY A 39 -1.73 -1.89 -0.86
CA GLY A 39 -3.09 -1.62 -0.39
C GLY A 39 -3.92 -2.88 -0.12
N ASP A 40 -3.77 -3.93 -0.93
CA ASP A 40 -4.48 -5.20 -0.75
C ASP A 40 -3.91 -5.97 0.46
N MET A 41 -2.59 -5.97 0.66
CA MET A 41 -1.97 -6.56 1.86
C MET A 41 -2.30 -5.79 3.13
N GLU A 42 -2.31 -4.46 3.11
CA GLU A 42 -2.74 -3.65 4.27
C GLU A 42 -4.16 -4.01 4.70
N LYS A 43 -5.10 -4.11 3.75
CA LYS A 43 -6.46 -4.55 4.03
C LYS A 43 -6.51 -5.97 4.58
N MET A 44 -5.69 -6.87 4.04
CA MET A 44 -5.60 -8.25 4.51
C MET A 44 -5.11 -8.31 5.96
N PHE A 45 -4.05 -7.59 6.30
CA PHE A 45 -3.53 -7.52 7.68
C PHE A 45 -4.56 -6.93 8.64
N THR A 46 -5.22 -5.83 8.27
CA THR A 46 -6.31 -5.26 9.10
C THR A 46 -7.46 -6.25 9.29
N ALA A 47 -7.82 -7.01 8.25
CA ALA A 47 -8.85 -8.04 8.36
C ALA A 47 -8.40 -9.20 9.25
N GLN A 48 -7.15 -9.66 9.13
CA GLN A 48 -6.57 -10.69 9.98
C GLN A 48 -6.53 -10.25 11.44
N GLU A 49 -6.03 -9.05 11.72
CA GLU A 49 -5.98 -8.47 13.07
C GLU A 49 -7.38 -8.44 13.70
N ARG A 50 -8.39 -7.96 12.96
CA ARG A 50 -9.77 -7.94 13.43
C ARG A 50 -10.33 -9.34 13.71
N ASN A 51 -10.08 -10.29 12.81
CA ASN A 51 -10.54 -11.67 12.97
C ASN A 51 -9.89 -12.36 14.17
N LEU A 52 -8.59 -12.15 14.37
CA LEU A 52 -7.87 -12.71 15.51
C LEU A 52 -8.29 -12.07 16.82
N LYS A 53 -8.51 -10.75 16.84
CA LYS A 53 -9.10 -10.09 18.02
C LYS A 53 -10.46 -10.68 18.38
N ALA A 54 -11.31 -10.94 17.39
CA ALA A 54 -12.61 -11.59 17.61
C ALA A 54 -12.48 -13.05 18.08
N GLN A 55 -11.57 -13.83 17.48
CA GLN A 55 -11.30 -15.21 17.88
C GLN A 55 -10.76 -15.28 19.31
N MET A 56 -9.84 -14.37 19.66
CA MET A 56 -9.25 -14.34 20.98
C MET A 56 -10.24 -13.88 22.04
N GLN A 57 -11.07 -12.89 21.75
CA GLN A 57 -12.17 -12.51 22.65
C GLN A 57 -13.13 -13.69 22.88
N SER A 58 -13.42 -14.47 21.83
CA SER A 58 -14.21 -15.68 21.95
C SER A 58 -13.53 -16.73 22.83
N GLN A 59 -12.23 -16.99 22.61
CA GLN A 59 -11.46 -17.94 23.41
C GLN A 59 -11.36 -17.50 24.89
N MET A 60 -11.20 -16.20 25.16
CA MET A 60 -11.21 -15.65 26.52
C MET A 60 -12.54 -15.96 27.21
N ASN A 61 -13.66 -15.71 26.54
CA ASN A 61 -14.99 -16.02 27.07
C ASN A 61 -15.15 -17.53 27.32
N TYR A 62 -14.64 -18.39 26.44
CA TYR A 62 -14.65 -19.84 26.64
C TYR A 62 -13.74 -20.29 27.80
N SER A 63 -12.57 -19.68 27.99
CA SER A 63 -11.64 -20.01 29.07
C SER A 63 -12.20 -19.62 30.43
N ILE A 64 -12.78 -18.41 30.54
CA ILE A 64 -13.51 -17.97 31.73
C ILE A 64 -14.64 -18.95 32.05
N PHE A 65 -15.41 -19.34 31.03
CA PHE A 65 -16.53 -20.28 31.15
C PHE A 65 -16.07 -21.71 31.55
N GLY A 66 -14.99 -22.20 30.95
CA GLY A 66 -14.42 -23.52 31.22
C GLY A 66 -13.86 -23.62 32.64
N ALA A 67 -13.18 -22.58 33.11
CA ALA A 67 -12.68 -22.49 34.49
C ALA A 67 -13.83 -22.56 35.50
N MET A 68 -14.96 -21.89 35.25
CA MET A 68 -16.14 -21.96 36.11
C MET A 68 -16.82 -23.32 36.10
N LYS A 69 -16.97 -23.94 34.92
CA LYS A 69 -17.56 -25.29 34.82
C LYS A 69 -16.70 -26.31 35.58
N GLY A 70 -15.38 -26.19 35.50
CA GLY A 70 -14.41 -27.04 36.21
C GLY A 70 -14.42 -26.87 37.73
N SER A 71 -14.80 -25.69 38.25
CA SER A 71 -14.91 -25.43 39.68
C SER A 71 -16.23 -25.92 40.32
N GLY A 72 -16.99 -26.78 39.62
CA GLY A 72 -18.18 -27.44 40.17
C GLY A 72 -19.52 -26.77 39.85
N PHE A 73 -19.55 -25.79 38.93
CA PHE A 73 -20.80 -25.19 38.45
C PHE A 73 -21.52 -26.11 37.45
N GLY A 74 -22.37 -27.00 37.95
CA GLY A 74 -23.10 -27.99 37.13
C GLY A 74 -24.18 -27.44 36.20
N ALA A 75 -24.48 -26.13 36.24
CA ALA A 75 -25.59 -25.50 35.51
C ALA A 75 -25.22 -24.15 34.88
N PHE A 76 -23.99 -23.97 34.42
CA PHE A 76 -23.58 -22.75 33.72
C PHE A 76 -24.03 -22.82 32.24
N ASP A 77 -25.08 -22.06 31.90
CA ASP A 77 -25.61 -21.92 30.54
C ASP A 77 -25.10 -20.63 29.88
N GLN A 78 -24.29 -20.78 28.83
CA GLN A 78 -23.69 -19.67 28.08
C GLN A 78 -24.76 -18.78 27.42
N SER A 79 -25.93 -19.34 27.08
CA SER A 79 -27.02 -18.63 26.41
C SER A 79 -27.84 -17.75 27.37
N ASN A 80 -27.72 -17.98 28.69
CA ASN A 80 -28.43 -17.23 29.72
C ASN A 80 -27.50 -16.72 30.82
N MET A 81 -26.40 -16.06 30.42
CA MET A 81 -25.42 -15.44 31.33
C MET A 81 -26.08 -14.56 32.42
N LEU A 82 -27.15 -13.83 32.08
CA LEU A 82 -27.88 -12.97 33.01
C LEU A 82 -28.66 -13.77 34.08
N GLY A 83 -29.26 -14.90 33.70
CA GLY A 83 -29.93 -15.81 34.64
C GLY A 83 -28.93 -16.61 35.49
N VAL A 84 -27.79 -16.96 34.90
CA VAL A 84 -26.72 -17.67 35.61
C VAL A 84 -26.09 -16.79 36.68
N VAL A 85 -25.72 -15.54 36.38
CA VAL A 85 -25.13 -14.60 37.35
C VAL A 85 -26.11 -14.26 38.50
N ASN A 86 -27.41 -14.15 38.21
CA ASN A 86 -28.43 -13.93 39.24
C ASN A 86 -28.65 -15.15 40.17
N GLY A 87 -28.34 -16.35 39.69
CA GLY A 87 -28.47 -17.59 40.46
C GLY A 87 -27.24 -17.98 41.27
N MET A 88 -26.13 -17.23 41.18
CA MET A 88 -24.88 -17.54 41.89
C MET A 88 -24.96 -17.15 43.36
N SER A 89 -24.37 -17.96 44.24
CA SER A 89 -24.10 -17.54 45.61
C SER A 89 -23.07 -16.41 45.65
N GLN A 90 -23.02 -15.66 46.76
CA GLN A 90 -22.08 -14.54 46.92
C GLN A 90 -20.59 -14.98 46.80
N GLU A 91 -20.28 -16.18 47.28
CA GLU A 91 -18.93 -16.76 47.21
C GLU A 91 -18.58 -17.20 45.77
N GLN A 92 -19.57 -17.71 45.04
CA GLN A 92 -19.44 -18.04 43.63
C GLN A 92 -19.24 -16.79 42.76
N PHE A 93 -19.99 -15.72 43.03
CA PHE A 93 -19.85 -14.44 42.32
C PHE A 93 -18.46 -13.82 42.56
N SER A 94 -17.94 -13.91 43.79
CA SER A 94 -16.57 -13.50 44.12
C SER A 94 -15.52 -14.26 43.31
N GLN A 95 -15.63 -15.60 43.22
CA GLN A 95 -14.73 -16.42 42.41
C GLN A 95 -14.81 -16.09 40.92
N TYR A 96 -16.01 -15.88 40.38
CA TYR A 96 -16.19 -15.43 38.99
C TYR A 96 -15.55 -14.06 38.74
N SER A 97 -15.78 -13.08 39.62
CA SER A 97 -15.20 -11.75 39.49
C SER A 97 -13.66 -11.80 39.52
N MET A 98 -13.09 -12.63 40.39
CA MET A 98 -11.64 -12.86 40.43
C MET A 98 -11.12 -13.52 39.15
N ALA A 99 -11.78 -14.58 38.69
CA ALA A 99 -11.40 -15.27 37.45
C ALA A 99 -11.48 -14.32 36.25
N ASN A 100 -12.55 -13.53 36.15
CA ASN A 100 -12.74 -12.57 35.08
C ASN A 100 -11.65 -11.48 35.07
N GLN A 101 -11.27 -10.94 36.23
CA GLN A 101 -10.14 -10.01 36.33
C GLN A 101 -8.81 -10.67 35.94
N TYR A 102 -8.55 -11.90 36.40
CA TYR A 102 -7.32 -12.62 36.09
C TYR A 102 -7.19 -12.89 34.57
N PHE A 103 -8.25 -13.40 33.95
CA PHE A 103 -8.27 -13.67 32.51
C PHE A 103 -8.25 -12.38 31.69
N GLN A 104 -8.87 -11.29 32.14
CA GLN A 104 -8.73 -9.99 31.48
C GLN A 104 -7.28 -9.47 31.52
N GLN A 105 -6.60 -9.58 32.65
CA GLN A 105 -5.21 -9.15 32.77
C GLN A 105 -4.29 -9.97 31.87
N GLN A 106 -4.47 -11.30 31.87
CA GLN A 106 -3.72 -12.20 31.01
C GLN A 106 -4.01 -11.94 29.52
N TYR A 107 -5.27 -11.62 29.19
CA TYR A 107 -5.66 -11.24 27.85
C TYR A 107 -5.06 -9.90 27.41
N ALA A 108 -5.01 -8.90 28.28
CA ALA A 108 -4.37 -7.62 27.98
C ALA A 108 -2.88 -7.78 27.68
N MET A 109 -2.17 -8.62 28.43
CA MET A 109 -0.77 -8.97 28.15
C MET A 109 -0.60 -9.75 26.85
N ALA A 110 -1.51 -10.69 26.56
CA ALA A 110 -1.49 -11.40 25.29
C ALA A 110 -1.77 -10.44 24.12
N GLN A 111 -2.74 -9.55 24.27
CA GLN A 111 -3.12 -8.58 23.25
C GLN A 111 -1.95 -7.69 22.84
N SER A 112 -1.14 -7.19 23.79
CA SER A 112 0.05 -6.41 23.45
C SER A 112 1.09 -7.25 22.69
N ALA A 113 1.39 -8.46 23.16
CA ALA A 113 2.38 -9.33 22.51
C ALA A 113 1.97 -9.73 21.09
N TRP A 114 0.68 -9.95 20.85
CA TRP A 114 0.17 -10.23 19.50
C TRP A 114 0.13 -8.99 18.63
N GLN A 115 -0.21 -7.81 19.17
CA GLN A 115 -0.12 -6.54 18.43
C GLN A 115 1.30 -6.30 17.92
N ASP A 116 2.31 -6.46 18.78
CA ASP A 116 3.72 -6.31 18.40
C ASP A 116 4.12 -7.32 17.32
N MET A 117 3.68 -8.58 17.43
CA MET A 117 3.93 -9.61 16.41
C MET A 117 3.27 -9.25 15.07
N PHE A 118 2.03 -8.75 15.11
CA PHE A 118 1.30 -8.33 13.91
C PHE A 118 1.95 -7.13 13.24
N GLU A 119 2.39 -6.14 14.02
CA GLU A 119 3.12 -4.99 13.51
C GLU A 119 4.44 -5.41 12.87
N MET A 120 5.23 -6.28 13.54
CA MET A 120 6.45 -6.84 12.95
C MET A 120 6.17 -7.61 11.65
N GLN A 121 5.15 -8.46 11.62
CA GLN A 121 4.82 -9.24 10.43
C GLN A 121 4.36 -8.33 9.30
N ARG A 122 3.49 -7.36 9.61
CA ARG A 122 3.02 -6.35 8.67
C ARG A 122 4.17 -5.54 8.10
N GLU A 123 5.08 -5.05 8.94
CA GLU A 123 6.25 -4.29 8.53
C GLU A 123 7.18 -5.15 7.65
N SER A 124 7.47 -6.39 8.06
CA SER A 124 8.36 -7.29 7.30
C SER A 124 7.89 -7.57 5.87
N MET A 125 6.57 -7.59 5.63
CA MET A 125 6.00 -7.88 4.32
C MET A 125 5.71 -6.60 3.50
N LEU A 126 5.27 -5.53 4.17
CA LEU A 126 4.93 -4.28 3.48
C LEU A 126 6.15 -3.40 3.21
N GLN A 127 7.16 -3.40 4.08
CA GLN A 127 8.31 -2.50 3.96
C GLN A 127 9.04 -2.67 2.61
N PRO A 128 9.37 -3.89 2.13
CA PRO A 128 10.02 -4.07 0.84
C PRO A 128 9.19 -3.54 -0.34
N LEU A 129 7.86 -3.62 -0.24
CA LEU A 129 6.99 -3.09 -1.29
C LEU A 129 6.84 -1.58 -1.23
N LYS A 130 6.85 -0.99 -0.03
CA LYS A 130 6.85 0.46 0.16
C LYS A 130 8.16 1.06 -0.34
N ASP A 131 9.29 0.44 -0.03
CA ASP A 131 10.60 0.85 -0.54
C ASP A 131 10.62 0.78 -2.08
N LEU A 132 10.06 -0.28 -2.66
CA LEU A 132 9.93 -0.42 -4.12
C LEU A 132 8.99 0.64 -4.72
N GLU A 133 7.89 0.97 -4.03
CA GLU A 133 6.96 2.03 -4.45
C GLU A 133 7.67 3.40 -4.48
N ASP A 134 8.44 3.72 -3.46
CA ASP A 134 9.23 4.96 -3.36
C ASP A 134 10.33 5.03 -4.43
N ASP A 135 11.02 3.92 -4.69
CA ASP A 135 12.00 3.81 -5.76
C ASP A 135 11.37 4.02 -7.13
N LEU A 136 10.22 3.39 -7.40
CA LEU A 136 9.49 3.53 -8.65
C LEU A 136 8.94 4.95 -8.83
N GLN A 137 8.48 5.58 -7.75
CA GLN A 137 8.04 6.97 -7.75
C GLN A 137 9.20 7.91 -8.07
N THR A 138 10.37 7.69 -7.47
CA THR A 138 11.59 8.44 -7.77
C THR A 138 12.03 8.26 -9.23
N GLN A 139 11.98 7.04 -9.75
CA GLN A 139 12.28 6.76 -11.16
C GLN A 139 11.29 7.46 -12.09
N LYS A 140 9.99 7.45 -11.76
CA LYS A 140 8.96 8.15 -12.52
C LYS A 140 9.25 9.65 -12.56
N ASP A 141 9.57 10.27 -11.44
CA ASP A 141 9.78 11.71 -11.38
C ASP A 141 11.06 12.12 -12.14
N ASN A 142 12.11 11.28 -12.09
CA ASN A 142 13.29 11.44 -12.93
C ASN A 142 12.99 11.32 -14.42
N LEU A 143 12.19 10.32 -14.83
CA LEU A 143 11.77 10.15 -16.22
C LEU A 143 10.89 11.30 -16.70
N ASP A 144 10.04 11.86 -15.85
CA ASP A 144 9.18 13.01 -16.19
C ASP A 144 10.03 14.26 -16.46
N SER A 145 11.04 14.49 -15.62
CA SER A 145 12.03 15.56 -15.84
C SER A 145 12.79 15.38 -17.16
N ARG A 146 13.30 14.17 -17.42
CA ARG A 146 14.00 13.86 -18.69
C ARG A 146 13.09 14.01 -19.91
N LEU A 147 11.83 13.61 -19.80
CA LEU A 147 10.84 13.76 -20.88
C LEU A 147 10.58 15.23 -21.19
N LYS A 148 10.41 16.08 -20.18
CA LYS A 148 10.22 17.53 -20.37
C LYS A 148 11.39 18.16 -21.13
N ILE A 149 12.62 17.82 -20.74
CA ILE A 149 13.84 18.32 -21.41
C ILE A 149 13.90 17.80 -22.85
N ALA A 150 13.77 16.48 -23.04
CA ALA A 150 13.84 15.88 -24.37
C ALA A 150 12.74 16.38 -25.32
N GLN A 151 11.54 16.66 -24.79
CA GLN A 151 10.44 17.23 -25.56
C GLN A 151 10.75 18.67 -25.98
N ALA A 152 11.29 19.50 -25.08
CA ALA A 152 11.72 20.85 -25.42
C ALA A 152 12.84 20.86 -26.47
N GLU A 153 13.81 19.94 -26.37
CA GLU A 153 14.86 19.77 -27.38
C GLU A 153 14.30 19.33 -28.73
N TYR A 154 13.36 18.37 -28.74
CA TYR A 154 12.68 17.93 -29.96
C TYR A 154 11.92 19.07 -30.63
N ASP A 155 11.18 19.88 -29.86
CA ASP A 155 10.43 21.02 -30.38
C ASP A 155 11.36 22.13 -30.89
N ALA A 156 12.47 22.40 -30.20
CA ALA A 156 13.50 23.31 -30.69
C ALA A 156 14.11 22.83 -32.02
N LYS A 157 14.41 21.53 -32.15
CA LYS A 157 14.93 20.95 -33.40
C LYS A 157 13.91 20.97 -34.54
N LYS A 158 12.63 20.84 -34.22
CA LYS A 158 11.54 20.99 -35.19
C LYS A 158 11.42 22.42 -35.70
N GLU A 159 11.63 23.43 -34.85
CA GLU A 159 11.66 24.83 -35.26
C GLU A 159 12.93 25.17 -36.06
N GLU A 160 14.10 24.62 -35.68
CA GLU A 160 15.36 24.77 -36.43
C GLU A 160 15.24 24.20 -37.86
N GLU A 161 14.62 23.02 -38.00
CA GLU A 161 14.31 22.42 -39.31
C GLU A 161 13.39 23.34 -40.13
N LYS A 162 12.27 23.82 -39.56
CA LYS A 162 11.33 24.72 -40.25
C LYS A 162 12.00 26.02 -40.71
N ALA A 163 12.84 26.61 -39.86
CA ALA A 163 13.60 27.81 -40.21
C ALA A 163 14.61 27.52 -41.34
N GLY A 164 15.26 26.36 -41.30
CA GLY A 164 16.13 25.87 -42.36
C GLY A 164 15.39 25.64 -43.69
N VAL A 165 14.15 25.15 -43.66
CA VAL A 165 13.29 25.03 -44.86
C VAL A 165 12.95 26.40 -45.44
N LYS A 166 12.54 27.36 -44.59
CA LYS A 166 12.21 28.73 -45.03
C LYS A 166 13.42 29.45 -45.64
N GLY A 167 14.63 29.19 -45.16
CA GLY A 167 15.86 29.71 -45.77
C GLY A 167 16.29 28.99 -47.05
N MET A 168 15.65 27.85 -47.39
CA MET A 168 15.90 27.09 -48.62
C MET A 168 14.81 27.28 -49.68
N THR A 169 13.63 27.78 -49.33
CA THR A 169 12.61 28.19 -50.31
C THR A 169 13.10 29.40 -51.08
N PRO A 170 13.31 29.31 -52.42
CA PRO A 170 13.70 30.46 -53.22
C PRO A 170 12.58 31.52 -53.19
N ASP A 171 12.95 32.78 -52.97
CA ASP A 171 12.04 33.91 -53.16
C ASP A 171 11.70 34.01 -54.66
N TYR A 172 10.58 33.44 -55.07
CA TYR A 172 10.03 33.61 -56.42
C TYR A 172 9.29 34.96 -56.56
N THR A 173 9.81 36.04 -55.97
CA THR A 173 9.16 37.37 -55.98
C THR A 173 10.02 38.49 -56.59
N GLY A 174 11.05 38.18 -57.38
CA GLY A 174 11.79 39.24 -58.07
C GLY A 174 12.52 38.81 -59.34
N GLN A 175 11.80 38.83 -60.47
CA GLN A 175 12.26 39.34 -61.77
C GLN A 175 11.15 39.16 -62.82
N GLY A 176 10.58 40.27 -63.26
CA GLY A 176 9.51 40.37 -64.26
C GLY A 176 8.73 41.64 -64.09
#